data_AF-A0A8T4UTC5-F1
#
_entry.id   AF-A0A8T4UTC5-F1
#
_cell.length_a   1.000
_cell.length_b   1.000
_cell.length_c   1.000
_cell.angle_alpha   90.00
_cell.angle_beta   90.00
_cell.angle_gamma   90.00
#
_symmetry.space_group_name_H-M   'P 1'
#
loop_
_entity.id
_entity.type
_entity.pdbx_description
1 polymer ?
#
loop_
_entity_poly.entity_id
_entity_poly.type
_entity_poly.pdbx_seq_one_letter_code
_entity_poly.pdbx_strand_id
1 'polypeptide(L)'
;MKPLFDPSKSDWINIWAGDWSLLTCSHFGESYTKILKIEGRVFVQKAVLIIKEGKSGAYLDQQEKDLAGKYIASLYLTKLEKIKAICSSLKKETDEILTFLDKHKQKNITLSMYHQYWDHVNNYYLPHTIIKYMVDYLEPESLQKYLPHLQEARIYAEPVFKRTEEFMVSMSQQIAVKTKYNPHLILCMNSRELEIYFKSGKILEEEILKKRDQQAIILVKRGKEQLFIGKEAEEIEKLIKIQLKSKIFN
;
A
#
# COMPACT_ATOMS: atom_id res chain seq x y z
N MET A 1 -9.44 -18.60 -13.59
CA MET A 1 -9.12 -19.17 -12.24
C MET A 1 -10.20 -18.72 -11.24
N LYS A 2 -10.56 -19.47 -10.17
CA LYS A 2 -11.54 -18.97 -9.17
C LYS A 2 -10.89 -17.87 -8.30
N PRO A 3 -11.54 -16.70 -8.09
CA PRO A 3 -11.04 -15.65 -7.21
C PRO A 3 -10.93 -16.05 -5.73
N LEU A 4 -9.95 -15.48 -5.01
CA LEU A 4 -9.74 -15.64 -3.55
C LEU A 4 -10.98 -15.27 -2.72
N PHE A 5 -11.78 -14.35 -3.23
CA PHE A 5 -13.09 -13.95 -2.72
C PHE A 5 -13.91 -13.37 -3.88
N ASP A 6 -15.22 -13.35 -3.71
CA ASP A 6 -16.13 -12.74 -4.69
C ASP A 6 -16.12 -11.21 -4.54
N PRO A 7 -15.58 -10.44 -5.51
CA PRO A 7 -15.52 -8.99 -5.43
C PRO A 7 -16.91 -8.34 -5.43
N SER A 8 -17.94 -9.02 -5.93
CA SER A 8 -19.31 -8.46 -5.97
C SER A 8 -20.00 -8.44 -4.60
N LYS A 9 -19.46 -9.15 -3.61
CA LYS A 9 -20.04 -9.31 -2.26
C LYS A 9 -19.47 -8.37 -1.21
N SER A 10 -18.77 -7.32 -1.64
CA SER A 10 -18.10 -6.39 -0.75
C SER A 10 -18.46 -4.98 -1.14
N ASP A 11 -18.53 -4.11 -0.14
CA ASP A 11 -18.80 -2.71 -0.37
C ASP A 11 -17.49 -1.94 -0.54
N TRP A 12 -17.01 -1.81 -1.76
CA TRP A 12 -15.68 -1.24 -2.02
C TRP A 12 -15.67 0.28 -1.91
N ILE A 13 -14.68 0.81 -1.19
CA ILE A 13 -14.32 2.23 -1.22
C ILE A 13 -12.87 2.39 -1.67
N ASN A 14 -12.63 3.37 -2.53
CA ASN A 14 -11.27 3.76 -2.91
C ASN A 14 -10.63 4.54 -1.74
N ILE A 15 -9.52 4.04 -1.20
CA ILE A 15 -8.81 4.65 -0.07
C ILE A 15 -7.59 5.49 -0.48
N TRP A 16 -7.12 5.31 -1.72
CA TRP A 16 -6.11 6.13 -2.38
C TRP A 16 -6.02 5.79 -3.86
N ALA A 17 -5.67 6.79 -4.67
CA ALA A 17 -5.25 6.64 -6.05
C ALA A 17 -3.90 7.33 -6.26
N GLY A 18 -3.09 6.85 -7.20
CA GLY A 18 -1.79 7.43 -7.50
C GLY A 18 -1.05 6.68 -8.59
N ASP A 19 0.27 6.88 -8.63
CA ASP A 19 1.16 6.33 -9.65
C ASP A 19 2.03 5.20 -9.06
N TRP A 20 1.46 4.43 -8.13
CA TRP A 20 2.17 3.33 -7.47
C TRP A 20 2.30 2.15 -8.41
N SER A 21 3.50 1.61 -8.52
CA SER A 21 3.76 0.41 -9.33
C SER A 21 3.00 -0.83 -8.85
N LEU A 22 2.85 -1.85 -9.71
CA LEU A 22 2.31 -3.16 -9.32
C LEU A 22 3.12 -3.75 -8.17
N LEU A 23 4.45 -3.63 -8.25
CA LEU A 23 5.35 -4.09 -7.22
C LEU A 23 5.05 -3.44 -5.86
N THR A 24 4.95 -2.11 -5.81
CA THR A 24 4.57 -1.39 -4.59
C THR A 24 3.17 -1.81 -4.10
N CYS A 25 2.20 -1.93 -5.00
CA CYS A 25 0.85 -2.37 -4.68
C CYS A 25 0.80 -3.77 -4.06
N SER A 26 1.64 -4.71 -4.53
CA SER A 26 1.69 -6.08 -4.00
C SER A 26 2.08 -6.10 -2.52
N HIS A 27 3.06 -5.28 -2.13
CA HIS A 27 3.43 -5.11 -0.72
C HIS A 27 2.33 -4.48 0.10
N PHE A 28 1.72 -3.38 -0.38
CA PHE A 28 0.63 -2.74 0.36
C PHE A 28 -0.55 -3.67 0.61
N GLY A 29 -0.88 -4.54 -0.35
CA GLY A 29 -1.89 -5.57 -0.15
C GLY A 29 -1.56 -6.52 1.02
N GLU A 30 -0.31 -6.99 1.12
CA GLU A 30 0.14 -7.77 2.27
C GLU A 30 0.17 -6.94 3.56
N SER A 31 0.64 -5.69 3.50
CA SER A 31 0.69 -4.79 4.63
C SER A 31 -0.68 -4.62 5.27
N TYR A 32 -1.71 -4.29 4.47
CA TYR A 32 -3.08 -4.09 4.98
C TYR A 32 -3.70 -5.35 5.57
N THR A 33 -3.42 -6.51 4.97
CA THR A 33 -4.18 -7.74 5.27
C THR A 33 -3.46 -8.71 6.22
N LYS A 34 -2.21 -8.44 6.57
CA LYS A 34 -1.40 -9.35 7.40
C LYS A 34 -0.43 -8.65 8.35
N ILE A 35 0.30 -7.63 7.88
CA ILE A 35 1.42 -7.03 8.63
C ILE A 35 0.92 -5.96 9.59
N LEU A 36 0.13 -5.00 9.10
CA LEU A 36 -0.38 -3.89 9.90
C LEU A 36 -1.37 -4.41 10.94
N LYS A 37 -0.91 -4.45 12.19
CA LYS A 37 -1.69 -4.88 13.34
C LYS A 37 -1.81 -3.75 14.35
N ILE A 38 -3.04 -3.39 14.67
CA ILE A 38 -3.38 -2.42 15.71
C ILE A 38 -3.81 -3.22 16.93
N GLU A 39 -3.02 -3.20 18.00
CA GLU A 39 -3.26 -3.99 19.22
C GLU A 39 -3.52 -5.48 18.91
N GLY A 40 -2.70 -6.06 18.01
CA GLY A 40 -2.78 -7.46 17.59
C GLY A 40 -3.85 -7.77 16.54
N ARG A 41 -4.72 -6.81 16.19
CA ARG A 41 -5.76 -6.98 15.15
C ARG A 41 -5.27 -6.48 13.80
N VAL A 42 -5.35 -7.33 12.77
CA VAL A 42 -5.03 -6.90 11.40
C VAL A 42 -5.99 -5.79 10.95
N PHE A 43 -5.49 -4.83 10.17
CA PHE A 43 -6.26 -3.66 9.76
C PHE A 43 -7.53 -4.04 8.97
N VAL A 44 -7.39 -4.85 7.92
CA VAL A 44 -8.50 -5.40 7.13
C VAL A 44 -8.21 -6.84 6.75
N GLN A 45 -9.23 -7.60 6.33
CA GLN A 45 -9.05 -9.00 5.91
C GLN A 45 -8.78 -9.12 4.43
N LYS A 46 -9.31 -8.19 3.63
CA LYS A 46 -9.24 -8.21 2.17
C LYS A 46 -8.97 -6.82 1.59
N ALA A 47 -8.25 -6.80 0.48
CA ALA A 47 -7.97 -5.60 -0.29
C ALA A 47 -7.99 -5.93 -1.79
N VAL A 48 -8.34 -4.93 -2.60
CA VAL A 48 -8.17 -4.98 -4.06
C VAL A 48 -7.28 -3.84 -4.51
N LEU A 49 -6.25 -4.17 -5.28
CA LEU A 49 -5.35 -3.19 -5.90
C LEU A 49 -5.57 -3.29 -7.40
N ILE A 50 -5.94 -2.17 -8.02
CA ILE A 50 -6.13 -2.07 -9.46
C ILE A 50 -4.96 -1.27 -10.02
N ILE A 51 -4.31 -1.80 -11.05
CA ILE A 51 -3.20 -1.17 -11.74
C ILE A 51 -3.53 -1.17 -13.24
N LYS A 52 -3.43 0.01 -13.87
CA LYS A 52 -3.73 0.20 -15.28
C LYS A 52 -2.89 1.35 -15.83
N GLU A 53 -2.03 1.05 -16.80
CA GLU A 53 -1.25 2.04 -17.56
C GLU A 53 -0.46 2.99 -16.64
N GLY A 54 0.26 2.43 -15.66
CA GLY A 54 1.04 3.19 -14.68
C GLY A 54 0.23 3.94 -13.61
N LYS A 55 -1.10 3.86 -13.63
CA LYS A 55 -1.98 4.36 -12.56
C LYS A 55 -2.44 3.22 -11.67
N SER A 56 -2.67 3.51 -10.40
CA SER A 56 -3.16 2.53 -9.44
C SER A 56 -4.14 3.11 -8.42
N GLY A 57 -4.94 2.22 -7.85
CA GLY A 57 -5.83 2.52 -6.75
C GLY A 57 -6.05 1.33 -5.83
N ALA A 58 -6.20 1.60 -4.54
CA ALA A 58 -6.54 0.61 -3.54
C ALA A 58 -7.98 0.74 -3.07
N TYR A 59 -8.63 -0.41 -2.99
CA TYR A 59 -10.00 -0.54 -2.57
C TYR A 59 -10.08 -1.46 -1.35
N LEU A 60 -10.74 -0.98 -0.31
CA LEU A 60 -11.05 -1.75 0.89
C LEU A 60 -12.55 -1.93 1.03
N ASP A 61 -12.95 -2.95 1.77
CA ASP A 61 -14.33 -3.08 2.19
C ASP A 61 -14.67 -1.99 3.21
N GLN A 62 -15.72 -1.23 2.94
CA GLN A 62 -16.18 -0.12 3.76
C GLN A 62 -16.48 -0.57 5.19
N GLN A 63 -17.13 -1.72 5.38
CA GLN A 63 -17.49 -2.20 6.71
C GLN A 63 -16.23 -2.56 7.50
N GLU A 64 -15.25 -3.23 6.87
CA GLU A 64 -13.97 -3.54 7.51
C GLU A 64 -13.19 -2.25 7.86
N LYS A 65 -13.15 -1.27 6.94
CA LYS A 65 -12.52 0.04 7.17
C LYS A 65 -13.17 0.77 8.35
N ASP A 66 -14.50 0.78 8.42
CA ASP A 66 -15.26 1.48 9.46
C ASP A 66 -15.10 0.83 10.82
N LEU A 67 -15.08 -0.50 10.88
CA LEU A 67 -14.77 -1.24 12.11
C LEU A 67 -13.36 -0.94 12.60
N ALA A 68 -12.37 -0.94 11.70
CA ALA A 68 -10.99 -0.62 12.06
C ALA A 68 -10.85 0.83 12.52
N GLY A 69 -11.45 1.79 11.82
CA GLY A 69 -11.41 3.20 12.15
C GLY A 69 -12.05 3.54 13.49
N LYS A 70 -13.25 3.01 13.77
CA LYS A 70 -13.91 3.14 15.08
C LYS A 70 -13.08 2.50 16.20
N TYR A 71 -12.49 1.35 15.94
CA TYR A 71 -11.61 0.70 16.92
C TYR A 71 -10.37 1.55 17.22
N ILE A 72 -9.67 2.06 16.19
CA ILE A 72 -8.55 2.98 16.36
C ILE A 72 -8.99 4.20 17.18
N ALA A 73 -10.06 4.89 16.77
CA ALA A 73 -10.55 6.07 17.47
C ALA A 73 -10.78 5.77 18.97
N SER A 74 -11.43 4.64 19.29
CA SER A 74 -11.67 4.23 20.69
C SER A 74 -10.40 4.03 21.53
N LEU A 75 -9.28 3.61 20.91
CA LEU A 75 -8.01 3.37 21.60
C LEU A 75 -7.30 4.68 21.99
N TYR A 76 -7.34 5.68 21.11
CA TYR A 76 -6.54 6.89 21.21
C TYR A 76 -7.31 8.10 21.73
N LEU A 77 -8.64 8.13 21.59
CA LEU A 77 -9.51 9.26 21.99
C LEU A 77 -9.52 9.56 23.48
N THR A 78 -9.15 8.60 24.32
CA THR A 78 -9.27 8.73 25.78
C THR A 78 -8.26 9.68 26.42
N LYS A 79 -7.10 9.95 25.78
CA LYS A 79 -6.02 10.75 26.37
C LYS A 79 -5.19 11.49 25.30
N LEU A 80 -5.02 12.80 25.47
CA LEU A 80 -4.14 13.63 24.62
C LEU A 80 -2.72 13.04 24.48
N GLU A 81 -2.19 12.44 25.54
CA GLU A 81 -0.84 11.85 25.51
C GLU A 81 -0.73 10.69 24.52
N LYS A 82 -1.80 9.91 24.30
CA LYS A 82 -1.78 8.87 23.28
C LYS A 82 -1.75 9.45 21.86
N ILE A 83 -2.46 10.55 21.63
CA ILE A 83 -2.45 11.27 20.35
C ILE A 83 -1.06 11.85 20.08
N LYS A 84 -0.45 12.51 21.07
CA LYS A 84 0.91 13.02 20.95
C LYS A 84 1.91 11.89 20.71
N ALA A 85 1.80 10.78 21.44
CA ALA A 85 2.66 9.62 21.27
C ALA A 85 2.60 9.04 19.85
N ILE A 86 1.41 8.89 19.26
CA ILE A 86 1.31 8.37 17.89
C ILE A 86 1.81 9.38 16.84
N CYS A 87 1.61 10.69 17.06
CA CYS A 87 2.17 11.74 16.22
C CYS A 87 3.71 11.74 16.25
N SER A 88 4.30 11.64 17.45
CA SER A 88 5.75 11.53 17.62
C SER A 88 6.29 10.23 17.02
N SER A 89 5.56 9.13 17.13
CA SER A 89 5.91 7.86 16.47
C SER A 89 5.94 8.02 14.95
N LEU A 90 4.93 8.66 14.33
CA LEU A 90 4.95 8.90 12.89
C LEU A 90 6.17 9.73 12.46
N LYS A 91 6.49 10.80 13.19
CA LYS A 91 7.67 11.63 12.89
C LYS A 91 8.98 10.83 13.03
N LYS A 92 9.12 10.05 14.10
CA LYS A 92 10.27 9.17 14.31
C LYS A 92 10.46 8.18 13.17
N GLU A 93 9.40 7.45 12.81
CA GLU A 93 9.49 6.45 11.73
C GLU A 93 9.71 7.12 10.36
N THR A 94 9.25 8.36 10.18
CA THR A 94 9.57 9.22 9.01
C THR A 94 11.08 9.48 8.94
N ASP A 95 11.69 9.90 10.04
CA ASP A 95 13.14 10.15 10.08
C ASP A 95 13.94 8.88 9.81
N GLU A 96 13.53 7.75 10.37
CA GLU A 96 14.20 6.47 10.18
C GLU A 96 14.20 6.02 8.72
N ILE A 97 13.04 6.04 8.05
CA ILE A 97 12.96 5.65 6.65
C ILE A 97 13.70 6.63 5.73
N LEU A 98 13.59 7.94 5.96
CA LEU A 98 14.30 8.94 5.15
C LEU A 98 15.82 8.80 5.31
N THR A 99 16.30 8.60 6.54
CA THR A 99 17.72 8.32 6.83
C THR A 99 18.20 7.06 6.13
N PHE A 100 17.40 5.98 6.17
CA PHE A 100 17.70 4.75 5.44
C PHE A 100 17.83 5.01 3.94
N LEU A 101 16.88 5.75 3.35
CA LEU A 101 16.87 6.06 1.92
C LEU A 101 18.06 6.94 1.52
N ASP A 102 18.40 7.95 2.30
CA ASP A 102 19.56 8.81 2.05
C ASP A 102 20.88 8.03 2.11
N LYS A 103 21.03 7.15 3.11
CA LYS A 103 22.20 6.28 3.25
C LYS A 103 22.42 5.33 2.06
N HIS A 104 21.39 5.06 1.26
CA HIS A 104 21.42 4.08 0.16
C HIS A 104 21.12 4.66 -1.24
N LYS A 105 20.94 5.98 -1.39
CA LYS A 105 20.49 6.65 -2.62
C LYS A 105 21.28 6.33 -3.90
N GLN A 106 22.51 5.85 -3.80
CA GLN A 106 23.39 5.52 -4.94
C GLN A 106 24.05 4.14 -4.82
N LYS A 107 23.57 3.31 -3.90
CA LYS A 107 24.13 1.96 -3.70
C LYS A 107 23.43 0.96 -4.60
N ASN A 108 24.17 -0.09 -4.96
CA ASN A 108 23.57 -1.26 -5.59
C ASN A 108 22.60 -1.92 -4.60
N ILE A 109 21.33 -2.01 -4.96
CA ILE A 109 20.28 -2.55 -4.11
C ILE A 109 20.41 -4.07 -4.09
N THR A 110 20.51 -4.62 -2.89
CA THR A 110 20.57 -6.07 -2.64
C THR A 110 19.25 -6.57 -2.07
N LEU A 111 19.05 -7.89 -2.02
CA LEU A 111 17.87 -8.48 -1.37
C LEU A 111 17.72 -8.01 0.08
N SER A 112 18.82 -8.00 0.82
CA SER A 112 18.81 -7.59 2.23
C SER A 112 18.42 -6.11 2.38
N MET A 113 18.91 -5.23 1.51
CA MET A 113 18.51 -3.82 1.51
C MET A 113 17.04 -3.66 1.13
N TYR A 114 16.55 -4.45 0.17
CA TYR A 114 15.14 -4.45 -0.22
C TYR A 114 14.22 -4.92 0.92
N HIS A 115 14.62 -5.94 1.68
CA HIS A 115 13.86 -6.37 2.87
C HIS A 115 13.88 -5.30 3.97
N GLN A 116 15.05 -4.75 4.30
CA GLN A 116 15.17 -3.66 5.28
C GLN A 116 14.33 -2.43 4.89
N TYR A 117 14.32 -2.10 3.60
CA TYR A 117 13.48 -1.03 3.07
C TYR A 117 12.00 -1.27 3.38
N TRP A 118 11.48 -2.47 3.09
CA TRP A 118 10.08 -2.79 3.37
C TRP A 118 9.76 -2.89 4.86
N ASP A 119 10.72 -3.29 5.69
CA ASP A 119 10.57 -3.22 7.16
C ASP A 119 10.37 -1.76 7.61
N HIS A 120 11.19 -0.83 7.11
CA HIS A 120 11.01 0.61 7.38
C HIS A 120 9.68 1.15 6.85
N VAL A 121 9.28 0.77 5.63
CA VAL A 121 7.97 1.18 5.07
C VAL A 121 6.83 0.68 5.96
N ASN A 122 6.86 -0.58 6.40
CA ASN A 122 5.82 -1.14 7.24
C ASN A 122 5.75 -0.47 8.63
N ASN A 123 6.91 -0.19 9.23
CA ASN A 123 6.99 0.52 10.51
C ASN A 123 6.45 1.95 10.42
N TYR A 124 6.77 2.66 9.33
CA TYR A 124 6.20 3.98 9.02
C TYR A 124 4.68 3.93 8.76
N TYR A 125 4.21 2.93 8.02
CA TYR A 125 2.81 2.84 7.62
C TYR A 125 1.85 2.60 8.78
N LEU A 126 2.29 1.98 9.88
CA LEU A 126 1.44 1.73 11.04
C LEU A 126 0.93 3.03 11.71
N PRO A 127 1.79 3.93 12.23
CA PRO A 127 1.33 5.19 12.81
C PRO A 127 0.67 6.10 11.76
N HIS A 128 1.12 6.04 10.49
CA HIS A 128 0.46 6.75 9.40
C HIS A 128 -1.00 6.30 9.21
N THR A 129 -1.24 4.99 9.16
CA THR A 129 -2.58 4.38 9.01
C THR A 129 -3.46 4.76 10.19
N ILE A 130 -2.94 4.67 11.42
CA ILE A 130 -3.68 5.06 12.62
C ILE A 130 -4.14 6.51 12.51
N ILE A 131 -3.23 7.45 12.22
CA ILE A 131 -3.57 8.87 12.12
C ILE A 131 -4.55 9.12 10.96
N LYS A 132 -4.29 8.55 9.79
CA LYS A 132 -5.14 8.72 8.59
C LYS A 132 -6.58 8.32 8.87
N TYR A 133 -6.80 7.12 9.42
CA TYR A 133 -8.16 6.59 9.60
C TYR A 133 -8.80 7.04 10.91
N MET A 134 -8.05 7.42 11.94
CA MET A 134 -8.64 7.91 13.19
C MET A 134 -9.44 9.20 12.99
N VAL A 135 -8.90 10.14 12.20
CA VAL A 135 -9.47 11.48 12.00
C VAL A 135 -10.92 11.44 11.55
N ASP A 136 -11.28 10.49 10.68
CA ASP A 136 -12.62 10.34 10.11
C ASP A 136 -13.69 9.91 11.14
N TYR A 137 -13.29 9.49 12.35
CA TYR A 137 -14.20 9.02 13.41
C TYR A 137 -14.01 9.78 14.73
N LEU A 138 -13.36 10.94 14.69
CA LEU A 138 -13.29 11.84 15.85
C LEU A 138 -14.56 12.71 15.89
N GLU A 139 -15.15 12.84 17.08
CA GLU A 139 -16.20 13.84 17.33
C GLU A 139 -15.65 15.26 17.07
N PRO A 140 -16.49 16.22 16.60
CA PRO A 140 -16.03 17.55 16.20
C PRO A 140 -15.16 18.28 17.23
N GLU A 141 -15.53 18.21 18.52
CA GLU A 141 -14.77 18.83 19.61
C GLU A 141 -13.38 18.19 19.79
N SER A 142 -13.31 16.86 19.76
CA SER A 142 -12.04 16.12 19.84
C SER A 142 -11.18 16.35 18.62
N LEU A 143 -11.79 16.39 17.43
CA LEU A 143 -11.10 16.71 16.19
C LEU A 143 -10.47 18.10 16.28
N GLN A 144 -11.23 19.14 16.64
CA GLN A 144 -10.72 20.50 16.75
C GLN A 144 -9.55 20.59 17.75
N LYS A 145 -9.65 19.88 18.87
CA LYS A 145 -8.59 19.82 19.90
C LYS A 145 -7.30 19.16 19.40
N TYR A 146 -7.40 18.09 18.62
CA TYR A 146 -6.24 17.26 18.23
C TYR A 146 -5.72 17.54 16.81
N LEU A 147 -6.50 18.20 15.97
CA LEU A 147 -6.18 18.48 14.57
C LEU A 147 -4.80 19.13 14.37
N PRO A 148 -4.36 20.12 15.19
CA PRO A 148 -3.04 20.72 15.01
C PRO A 148 -1.90 19.70 15.06
N HIS A 149 -1.94 18.76 16.01
CA HIS A 149 -0.91 17.72 16.15
C HIS A 149 -0.98 16.69 15.01
N LEU A 150 -2.20 16.28 14.64
CA LEU A 150 -2.43 15.29 13.59
C LEU A 150 -2.00 15.83 12.23
N GLN A 151 -2.32 17.09 11.93
CA GLN A 151 -1.95 17.75 10.68
C GLN A 151 -0.44 17.96 10.60
N GLU A 152 0.20 18.46 11.67
CA GLU A 152 1.65 18.66 11.72
C GLU A 152 2.40 17.35 11.45
N ALA A 153 2.00 16.24 12.12
CA ALA A 153 2.61 14.94 11.91
C ALA A 153 2.40 14.40 10.48
N ARG A 154 1.21 14.63 9.88
CA ARG A 154 0.94 14.23 8.50
C ARG A 154 1.79 14.98 7.49
N ILE A 155 1.88 16.32 7.61
CA ILE A 155 2.69 17.15 6.71
C ILE A 155 4.17 16.74 6.81
N TYR A 156 4.67 16.53 8.03
CA TYR A 156 6.06 16.08 8.24
C TYR A 156 6.38 14.77 7.49
N ALA A 157 5.40 13.87 7.42
CA ALA A 157 5.52 12.55 6.81
C ALA A 157 5.38 12.53 5.28
N GLU A 158 4.87 13.59 4.66
CA GLU A 158 4.61 13.65 3.20
C GLU A 158 5.80 13.28 2.30
N PRO A 159 7.06 13.66 2.61
CA PRO A 159 8.20 13.33 1.77
C PRO A 159 8.39 11.81 1.57
N VAL A 160 7.97 10.98 2.53
CA VAL A 160 8.17 9.52 2.48
C VAL A 160 7.57 8.92 1.21
N PHE A 161 6.36 9.34 0.81
CA PHE A 161 5.67 8.76 -0.35
C PHE A 161 6.48 8.88 -1.64
N LYS A 162 7.00 10.07 -1.92
CA LYS A 162 7.82 10.32 -3.11
C LYS A 162 9.14 9.56 -3.03
N ARG A 163 9.78 9.57 -1.86
CA ARG A 163 11.09 8.94 -1.63
C ARG A 163 11.02 7.41 -1.72
N THR A 164 9.90 6.80 -1.32
CA THR A 164 9.56 5.38 -1.52
C THR A 164 9.55 5.03 -3.00
N GLU A 165 8.84 5.78 -3.86
CA GLU A 165 8.82 5.47 -5.29
C GLU A 165 10.18 5.74 -5.98
N GLU A 166 10.91 6.78 -5.58
CA GLU A 166 12.28 7.02 -6.08
C GLU A 166 13.21 5.82 -5.81
N PHE A 167 13.08 5.17 -4.65
CA PHE A 167 13.84 3.95 -4.34
C PHE A 167 13.47 2.79 -5.28
N MET A 168 12.17 2.59 -5.52
CA MET A 168 11.67 1.54 -6.42
C MET A 168 12.13 1.77 -7.86
N VAL A 169 12.06 3.01 -8.34
CA VAL A 169 12.54 3.40 -9.67
C VAL A 169 14.05 3.18 -9.78
N SER A 170 14.85 3.61 -8.80
CA SER A 170 16.30 3.38 -8.78
C SER A 170 16.64 1.89 -8.85
N MET A 171 15.96 1.06 -8.07
CA MET A 171 16.10 -0.40 -8.13
C MET A 171 15.79 -0.95 -9.53
N SER A 172 14.67 -0.53 -10.12
CA SER A 172 14.26 -0.99 -11.45
C SER A 172 15.29 -0.63 -12.53
N GLN A 173 15.91 0.56 -12.44
CA GLN A 173 16.98 1.00 -13.35
C GLN A 173 18.22 0.11 -13.21
N GLN A 174 18.63 -0.23 -11.99
CA GLN A 174 19.77 -1.12 -11.77
C GLN A 174 19.54 -2.53 -12.34
N ILE A 175 18.32 -3.06 -12.20
CA ILE A 175 17.93 -4.35 -12.78
C ILE A 175 17.92 -4.27 -14.30
N ALA A 176 17.36 -3.20 -14.88
CA ALA A 176 17.30 -2.96 -16.32
C ALA A 176 18.68 -2.95 -16.98
N VAL A 177 19.70 -2.37 -16.34
CA VAL A 177 21.08 -2.38 -16.86
C VAL A 177 21.59 -3.81 -17.07
N LYS A 178 21.22 -4.73 -16.16
CA LYS A 178 21.64 -6.14 -16.17
C LYS A 178 20.80 -7.00 -17.12
N THR A 179 19.48 -6.80 -17.14
CA THR A 179 18.55 -7.64 -17.90
C THR A 179 18.25 -7.12 -19.31
N LYS A 180 18.58 -5.84 -19.57
CA LYS A 180 18.20 -5.07 -20.78
C LYS A 180 16.70 -4.83 -20.95
N TYR A 181 15.91 -5.06 -19.89
CA TYR A 181 14.47 -4.79 -19.89
C TYR A 181 14.21 -3.30 -19.67
N ASN A 182 13.05 -2.82 -20.09
CA ASN A 182 12.59 -1.48 -19.72
C ASN A 182 12.41 -1.41 -18.18
N PRO A 183 12.99 -0.42 -17.47
CA PRO A 183 12.80 -0.22 -16.03
C PRO A 183 11.34 -0.24 -15.58
N HIS A 184 10.44 0.35 -16.37
CA HIS A 184 9.01 0.40 -16.06
C HIS A 184 8.37 -1.00 -16.02
N LEU A 185 8.80 -1.91 -16.89
CA LEU A 185 8.29 -3.28 -16.90
C LEU A 185 8.79 -4.09 -15.69
N ILE A 186 9.96 -3.78 -15.16
CA ILE A 186 10.47 -4.41 -13.92
C ILE A 186 9.57 -4.07 -12.73
N LEU A 187 8.99 -2.86 -12.70
CA LEU A 187 8.01 -2.44 -11.70
C LEU A 187 6.65 -3.17 -11.82
N CYS A 188 6.46 -3.95 -12.87
CA CYS A 188 5.26 -4.79 -13.09
C CYS A 188 5.40 -6.22 -12.50
N MET A 189 6.50 -6.52 -11.80
CA MET A 189 6.62 -7.75 -10.99
C MET A 189 5.89 -7.59 -9.66
N ASN A 190 5.43 -8.69 -9.06
CA ASN A 190 5.03 -8.67 -7.65
C ASN A 190 6.25 -8.86 -6.73
N SER A 191 6.04 -8.67 -5.43
CA SER A 191 7.07 -8.77 -4.40
C SER A 191 7.85 -10.09 -4.44
N ARG A 192 7.13 -11.21 -4.59
CA ARG A 192 7.72 -12.56 -4.61
C ARG A 192 8.59 -12.80 -5.83
N GLU A 193 8.17 -12.33 -7.00
CA GLU A 193 8.94 -12.46 -8.24
C GLU A 193 10.23 -11.64 -8.19
N LEU A 194 10.18 -10.43 -7.63
CA LEU A 194 11.37 -9.63 -7.43
C LEU A 194 12.35 -10.30 -6.45
N GLU A 195 11.86 -10.93 -5.38
CA GLU A 195 12.73 -11.73 -4.52
C GLU A 195 13.37 -12.91 -5.25
N ILE A 196 12.63 -13.59 -6.12
CA ILE A 196 13.16 -14.68 -6.96
C ILE A 196 14.27 -14.15 -7.87
N TYR A 197 14.08 -12.96 -8.45
CA TYR A 197 15.13 -12.30 -9.23
C TYR A 197 16.38 -12.06 -8.40
N PHE A 198 16.26 -11.49 -7.20
CA PHE A 198 17.44 -11.26 -6.35
C PHE A 198 18.16 -12.55 -5.95
N LYS A 199 17.42 -13.66 -5.77
CA LYS A 199 17.98 -14.95 -5.37
C LYS A 199 18.61 -15.72 -6.53
N SER A 200 18.06 -15.61 -7.74
CA SER A 200 18.41 -16.50 -8.86
C SER A 200 18.82 -15.79 -10.15
N GLY A 201 18.68 -14.46 -10.22
CA GLY A 201 18.85 -13.67 -11.44
C GLY A 201 17.73 -13.86 -12.47
N LYS A 202 16.75 -14.74 -12.22
CA LYS A 202 15.66 -15.02 -13.14
C LYS A 202 14.59 -13.93 -13.07
N ILE A 203 14.23 -13.42 -14.23
CA ILE A 203 13.11 -12.47 -14.42
C ILE A 203 12.01 -13.14 -15.23
N LEU A 204 10.76 -12.69 -15.04
CA LEU A 204 9.64 -13.12 -15.88
C LEU A 204 9.86 -12.69 -17.33
N GLU A 205 9.21 -13.40 -18.25
CA GLU A 205 9.16 -13.00 -19.65
C GLU A 205 8.59 -11.58 -19.81
N GLU A 206 9.24 -10.76 -20.63
CA GLU A 206 8.88 -9.36 -20.85
C GLU A 206 7.43 -9.18 -21.31
N GLU A 207 6.90 -10.11 -22.12
CA GLU A 207 5.51 -10.08 -22.59
C GLU A 207 4.48 -10.23 -21.46
N ILE A 208 4.81 -10.96 -20.39
CA ILE A 208 3.95 -11.05 -19.20
C ILE A 208 3.93 -9.70 -18.48
N LEU A 209 5.10 -9.04 -18.38
CA LEU A 209 5.22 -7.73 -17.75
C LEU A 209 4.47 -6.64 -18.53
N LYS A 210 4.52 -6.67 -19.88
CA LYS A 210 3.74 -5.76 -20.73
C LYS A 210 2.23 -5.92 -20.53
N LYS A 211 1.73 -7.15 -20.44
CA LYS A 211 0.31 -7.41 -20.15
C LYS A 211 -0.12 -6.87 -18.79
N ARG A 212 0.77 -6.95 -17.79
CA ARG A 212 0.53 -6.39 -16.44
C ARG A 212 0.51 -4.87 -16.44
N ASP A 213 1.41 -4.24 -17.20
CA ASP A 213 1.46 -2.79 -17.36
C ASP A 213 0.15 -2.25 -17.96
N GLN A 214 -0.38 -2.94 -18.97
CA GLN A 214 -1.68 -2.60 -19.55
C GLN A 214 -2.80 -2.66 -18.51
N GLN A 215 -2.97 -3.81 -17.86
CA GLN A 215 -3.98 -3.98 -16.83
C GLN A 215 -3.70 -5.18 -15.92
N ALA A 216 -3.68 -4.91 -14.62
CA ALA A 216 -3.52 -5.90 -13.57
C ALA A 216 -4.44 -5.62 -12.38
N ILE A 217 -4.90 -6.70 -11.74
CA ILE A 217 -5.61 -6.62 -10.45
C ILE A 217 -4.98 -7.60 -9.47
N ILE A 218 -4.68 -7.10 -8.28
CA ILE A 218 -4.24 -7.91 -7.14
C ILE A 218 -5.40 -8.05 -6.17
N LEU A 219 -5.90 -9.28 -6.00
CA LEU A 219 -6.79 -9.63 -4.89
C LEU A 219 -5.93 -10.10 -3.74
N VAL A 220 -6.09 -9.51 -2.56
CA VAL A 220 -5.38 -9.94 -1.36
C VAL A 220 -6.36 -10.30 -0.25
N LYS A 221 -6.17 -11.47 0.36
CA LYS A 221 -6.96 -11.91 1.52
C LYS A 221 -6.05 -12.56 2.56
N ARG A 222 -5.98 -11.97 3.75
CA ARG A 222 -5.13 -12.45 4.87
C ARG A 222 -3.67 -12.69 4.44
N GLY A 223 -3.11 -11.74 3.69
CA GLY A 223 -1.75 -11.81 3.14
C GLY A 223 -1.54 -12.80 2.00
N LYS A 224 -2.58 -13.51 1.54
CA LYS A 224 -2.51 -14.31 0.30
C LYS A 224 -2.89 -13.45 -0.88
N GLU A 225 -2.02 -13.39 -1.87
CA GLU A 225 -2.20 -12.65 -3.12
C GLU A 225 -2.67 -13.58 -4.26
N GLN A 226 -3.52 -13.04 -5.13
CA GLN A 226 -3.84 -13.58 -6.44
C GLN A 226 -3.85 -12.44 -7.46
N LEU A 227 -2.97 -12.55 -8.46
CA LEU A 227 -2.80 -11.56 -9.52
C LEU A 227 -3.55 -12.00 -10.78
N PHE A 228 -4.35 -11.10 -11.34
CA PHE A 228 -5.08 -11.24 -12.60
C PHE A 228 -4.58 -10.21 -13.61
N ILE A 229 -4.58 -10.57 -14.89
CA ILE A 229 -4.11 -9.71 -15.99
C ILE A 229 -5.05 -9.80 -17.20
N GLY A 230 -5.04 -8.78 -18.06
CA GLY A 230 -5.85 -8.76 -19.29
C GLY A 230 -7.34 -8.96 -19.04
N LYS A 231 -7.99 -9.84 -19.81
CA LYS A 231 -9.45 -10.07 -19.74
C LYS A 231 -9.95 -10.46 -18.36
N GLU A 232 -9.21 -11.30 -17.63
CA GLU A 232 -9.63 -11.70 -16.26
C GLU A 232 -9.60 -10.48 -15.31
N ALA A 233 -8.62 -9.59 -15.46
CA ALA A 233 -8.56 -8.35 -14.69
C ALA A 233 -9.71 -7.39 -15.06
N GLU A 234 -10.05 -7.27 -16.34
CA GLU A 234 -11.19 -6.45 -16.79
C GLU A 234 -12.53 -6.94 -16.22
N GLU A 235 -12.74 -8.25 -16.18
CA GLU A 235 -13.93 -8.86 -15.60
C GLU A 235 -14.07 -8.55 -14.11
N ILE A 236 -12.97 -8.67 -13.35
CA ILE A 236 -12.95 -8.33 -11.93
C ILE A 236 -13.18 -6.83 -11.71
N GLU A 237 -12.57 -5.97 -12.52
CA GLU A 237 -12.76 -4.51 -12.45
C GLU A 237 -14.24 -4.12 -12.63
N LYS A 238 -14.93 -4.76 -13.58
CA LYS A 238 -16.37 -4.53 -13.82
C LYS A 238 -17.20 -4.85 -12.59
N LEU A 239 -16.92 -5.96 -11.90
CA LEU A 239 -17.63 -6.34 -10.67
C LEU A 239 -17.48 -5.28 -9.58
N ILE A 240 -16.30 -4.67 -9.45
CA ILE A 240 -16.02 -3.62 -8.47
C ILE A 240 -16.73 -2.31 -8.87
N LYS A 241 -16.66 -1.92 -10.15
CA LYS A 241 -17.29 -0.68 -10.64
C LYS A 241 -18.81 -0.68 -10.57
N ILE A 242 -19.46 -1.82 -10.75
CA ILE A 242 -20.92 -1.94 -10.61
C ILE A 242 -21.36 -1.53 -9.20
N GLN A 243 -20.62 -1.96 -8.17
CA GLN A 243 -20.89 -1.60 -6.77
C GLN A 243 -20.64 -0.12 -6.48
N LEU A 244 -19.64 0.49 -7.12
CA LEU A 244 -19.37 1.93 -6.94
C LEU A 244 -20.47 2.80 -7.56
N LYS A 245 -21.02 2.40 -8.71
CA LYS A 245 -22.08 3.17 -9.40
C LYS A 245 -23.44 3.09 -8.70
N SER A 246 -23.80 1.95 -8.12
CA SER A 246 -25.09 1.79 -7.41
C SER A 246 -25.23 2.73 -6.20
N LYS A 247 -24.13 3.28 -5.70
CA LYS A 247 -24.12 4.25 -4.59
C LYS A 247 -24.29 5.71 -4.98
N ILE A 248 -24.06 6.08 -6.24
CA ILE A 248 -24.21 7.48 -6.68
C ILE A 248 -25.70 7.82 -6.91
N PHE A 249 -26.54 6.80 -7.08
CA PHE A 249 -27.96 6.95 -7.42
C PHE A 249 -28.93 6.58 -6.28
N ASN A 250 -28.42 6.35 -5.06
CA ASN A 250 -29.20 6.15 -3.84
C ASN A 250 -28.83 7.24 -2.83
#